data_AF-A0A7J4G2J0-F1
#
_entry.id   AF-A0A7J4G2J0-F1
#
_cell.length_a   1.000
_cell.length_b   1.000
_cell.length_c   1.000
_cell.angle_alpha   90.00
_cell.angle_beta   90.00
_cell.angle_gamma   90.00
#
_symmetry.space_group_name_H-M   'P 1'
#
loop_
_entity.id
_entity.type
_entity.pdbx_description
1 polymer ?
#
loop_
_entity_poly.entity_id
_entity_poly.type
_entity_poly.pdbx_seq_one_letter_code
_entity_poly.pdbx_strand_id
1 'polypeptide(L)'
;MDITKIEQLIEKLSRNDKILFNRFYSVRVYESRSKVQKKVISVIKRRFGSIKKIEYQEIVCINNNLTGEGSLFNKLRSSRPMRKIKINMHEFEKKEGCFFCDIMNKTPEDIFGRIKGKYCMTASNLAKYDYFHGLIIFNEHNPFKIKKPWLKDYLEVAYKWFKKVENIDRFAKYHFLIWNHLWKAGASIVHGHMQITSSKIQYGKIKKFEEIVSYYKRKYKSNYFLDLFKIHKNLGLGRKVDRCNVLFYLTPIKEKEIFIFTKEKSFIILSNLIYKIIQNYIKVGVQSFNLALFKIKDYWIVRIVDRGRLENSHCDIGSMELYGNSVISTDPFVLASKFKL
;
A
#
# COMPACT_ATOMS: atom_id res chain seq x y z
N MET A 1 -15.90 4.97 -15.51
CA MET A 1 -16.12 5.73 -14.26
C MET A 1 -14.85 6.52 -13.97
N ASP A 2 -14.99 7.68 -13.34
CA ASP A 2 -13.90 8.64 -13.14
C ASP A 2 -14.10 9.38 -11.80
N ILE A 3 -13.01 9.65 -11.09
CA ILE A 3 -13.02 10.32 -9.78
C ILE A 3 -13.63 11.73 -9.84
N THR A 4 -13.53 12.43 -10.97
CA THR A 4 -14.14 13.76 -11.18
C THR A 4 -15.67 13.72 -11.21
N LYS A 5 -16.25 12.52 -11.39
CA LYS A 5 -17.71 12.31 -11.39
C LYS A 5 -18.22 11.69 -10.09
N ILE A 6 -17.42 11.71 -9.02
CA ILE A 6 -17.75 11.02 -7.77
C ILE A 6 -19.09 11.48 -7.18
N GLU A 7 -19.42 12.78 -7.24
CA GLU A 7 -20.68 13.31 -6.72
C GLU A 7 -21.87 12.72 -7.46
N GLN A 8 -21.82 12.67 -8.79
CA GLN A 8 -22.85 12.05 -9.64
C GLN A 8 -22.99 10.54 -9.37
N LEU A 9 -21.88 9.85 -9.05
CA LEU A 9 -21.91 8.44 -8.69
C LEU A 9 -22.59 8.23 -7.32
N ILE A 10 -22.32 9.11 -6.35
CA ILE A 10 -22.97 9.09 -5.04
C ILE A 10 -24.46 9.41 -5.17
N GLU A 11 -24.85 10.36 -6.02
CA GLU A 11 -26.25 10.72 -6.27
C GLU A 11 -27.08 9.55 -6.80
N LYS A 12 -26.47 8.63 -7.55
CA LYS A 12 -27.11 7.43 -8.07
C LYS A 12 -27.26 6.30 -7.04
N LEU A 13 -26.63 6.42 -5.86
CA LEU A 13 -26.78 5.43 -4.79
C LEU A 13 -28.20 5.48 -4.19
N SER A 14 -28.65 4.33 -3.68
CA SER A 14 -29.89 4.25 -2.90
C SER A 14 -29.80 5.15 -1.66
N ARG A 15 -30.95 5.57 -1.10
CA ARG A 15 -30.98 6.38 0.14
C ARG A 15 -30.16 5.75 1.27
N ASN A 16 -30.28 4.43 1.46
CA ASN A 16 -29.55 3.69 2.49
C ASN A 16 -28.04 3.66 2.21
N ASP A 17 -27.63 3.52 0.96
CA ASP A 17 -26.22 3.49 0.59
C ASP A 17 -25.58 4.88 0.63
N LYS A 18 -26.34 5.96 0.37
CA LYS A 18 -25.88 7.35 0.61
C LYS A 18 -25.63 7.60 2.10
N ILE A 19 -26.55 7.18 2.97
CA ILE A 19 -26.37 7.27 4.42
C ILE A 19 -25.12 6.50 4.84
N LEU A 20 -24.94 5.29 4.33
CA LEU A 20 -23.77 4.47 4.62
C LEU A 20 -22.47 5.12 4.13
N PHE A 21 -22.45 5.62 2.90
CA PHE A 21 -21.33 6.35 2.32
C PHE A 21 -20.95 7.54 3.22
N ASN A 22 -21.91 8.36 3.62
CA ASN A 22 -21.67 9.55 4.43
C ASN A 22 -21.17 9.25 5.86
N ARG A 23 -21.35 8.01 6.37
CA ARG A 23 -20.69 7.59 7.62
C ARG A 23 -19.18 7.50 7.47
N PHE A 24 -18.71 7.08 6.30
CA PHE A 24 -17.29 6.86 6.03
C PHE A 24 -16.64 8.05 5.34
N TYR A 25 -17.31 8.67 4.38
CA TYR A 25 -16.67 9.62 3.48
C TYR A 25 -17.41 10.95 3.44
N SER A 26 -16.63 12.02 3.36
CA SER A 26 -17.09 13.33 2.90
C SER A 26 -16.36 13.68 1.61
N VAL A 27 -17.09 14.24 0.66
CA VAL A 27 -16.58 14.64 -0.66
C VAL A 27 -16.81 16.12 -0.85
N ARG A 28 -15.81 16.80 -1.40
CA ARG A 28 -15.92 18.20 -1.84
C ARG A 28 -15.19 18.35 -3.17
N VAL A 29 -15.84 18.98 -4.14
CA VAL A 29 -15.21 19.32 -5.42
C VAL A 29 -14.96 20.82 -5.45
N TYR A 30 -13.73 21.20 -5.75
CA TYR A 30 -13.31 22.59 -5.86
C TYR A 30 -12.84 22.91 -7.26
N GLU A 31 -13.19 24.10 -7.74
CA GLU A 31 -12.58 24.70 -8.92
C GLU A 31 -11.46 25.64 -8.49
N SER A 32 -10.22 25.22 -8.67
CA SER A 32 -9.05 26.05 -8.46
C SER A 32 -8.76 26.90 -9.71
N ARG A 33 -8.62 28.20 -9.51
CA ARG A 33 -8.37 29.17 -10.59
C ARG A 33 -6.95 29.73 -10.54
N SER A 34 -6.36 29.95 -11.70
CA SER A 34 -5.08 30.65 -11.82
C SER A 34 -5.08 31.60 -13.02
N LYS A 35 -4.29 32.68 -12.94
CA LYS A 35 -4.06 33.60 -14.06
C LYS A 35 -2.71 33.27 -14.70
N VAL A 36 -2.73 32.86 -15.97
CA VAL A 36 -1.50 32.49 -16.67
C VAL A 36 -0.79 33.73 -17.22
N GLN A 37 0.49 33.89 -16.89
CA GLN A 37 1.31 34.98 -17.43
C GLN A 37 1.67 34.72 -18.90
N LYS A 38 1.67 35.77 -19.74
CA LYS A 38 1.99 35.68 -21.18
C LYS A 38 3.32 34.95 -21.44
N LYS A 39 4.33 35.21 -20.61
CA LYS A 39 5.69 34.64 -20.74
C LYS A 39 5.74 33.10 -20.63
N VAL A 40 4.75 32.47 -19.99
CA VAL A 40 4.73 31.00 -19.80
C VAL A 40 3.73 30.27 -20.69
N ILE A 41 2.99 30.98 -21.56
CA ILE A 41 1.96 30.39 -22.44
C ILE A 41 2.55 29.33 -23.36
N SER A 42 3.68 29.61 -24.01
CA SER A 42 4.33 28.67 -24.94
C SER A 42 4.74 27.38 -24.22
N VAL A 43 5.30 27.49 -23.01
CA VAL A 43 5.68 26.36 -22.16
C VAL A 43 4.44 25.56 -21.75
N ILE A 44 3.36 26.23 -21.36
CA ILE A 44 2.10 25.58 -20.95
C ILE A 44 1.45 24.84 -22.11
N LYS A 45 1.31 25.47 -23.28
CA LYS A 45 0.75 24.81 -24.47
C LYS A 45 1.57 23.58 -24.85
N ARG A 46 2.91 23.71 -24.87
CA ARG A 46 3.80 22.59 -25.19
C ARG A 46 3.72 21.45 -24.17
N ARG A 47 3.57 21.74 -22.88
CA ARG A 47 3.63 20.73 -21.81
C ARG A 47 2.27 20.13 -21.43
N PHE A 48 1.24 20.96 -21.34
CA PHE A 48 -0.07 20.60 -20.82
C PHE A 48 -1.16 20.66 -21.90
N GLY A 49 -0.81 21.08 -23.12
CA GLY A 49 -1.71 21.16 -24.28
C GLY A 49 -2.70 22.32 -24.24
N SER A 50 -3.09 22.80 -23.06
CA SER A 50 -4.14 23.81 -22.92
C SER A 50 -3.87 24.76 -21.75
N ILE A 51 -3.99 26.06 -22.03
CA ILE A 51 -3.96 27.12 -21.00
C ILE A 51 -5.16 26.97 -20.06
N LYS A 52 -6.35 26.69 -20.62
CA LYS A 52 -7.59 26.53 -19.86
C LYS A 52 -7.48 25.42 -18.80
N LYS A 53 -6.75 24.34 -19.08
CA LYS A 53 -6.49 23.25 -18.10
C LYS A 53 -5.60 23.70 -16.92
N ILE A 54 -4.83 24.77 -17.08
CA ILE A 54 -4.03 25.36 -16.00
C ILE A 54 -4.84 26.39 -15.24
N GLU A 55 -5.55 27.25 -15.97
CA GLU A 55 -6.40 28.31 -15.42
C GLU A 55 -7.57 27.75 -14.62
N TYR A 56 -8.09 26.58 -15.00
CA TYR A 56 -9.21 25.91 -14.35
C TYR A 56 -8.85 24.47 -14.04
N GLN A 57 -8.67 24.18 -12.76
CA GLN A 57 -8.35 22.85 -12.27
C GLN A 57 -9.40 22.38 -11.29
N GLU A 58 -10.02 21.26 -11.60
CA GLU A 58 -10.90 20.58 -10.66
C GLU A 58 -10.06 19.76 -9.67
N ILE A 59 -10.38 19.92 -8.39
CA ILE A 59 -9.76 19.17 -7.29
C ILE A 59 -10.87 18.47 -6.53
N VAL A 60 -10.80 17.13 -6.53
CA VAL A 60 -11.73 16.30 -5.75
C VAL A 60 -11.07 15.98 -4.42
N CYS A 61 -11.70 16.39 -3.32
CA CYS A 61 -11.25 16.14 -1.97
C CYS A 61 -12.14 15.08 -1.34
N ILE A 62 -11.54 13.96 -0.92
CA ILE A 62 -12.26 12.90 -0.20
C ILE A 62 -11.60 12.72 1.16
N ASN A 63 -12.39 12.73 2.24
CA ASN A 63 -11.90 12.45 3.59
C ASN A 63 -12.66 11.27 4.19
N ASN A 64 -11.93 10.38 4.87
CA ASN A 64 -12.50 9.33 5.68
C ASN A 64 -12.85 9.91 7.06
N ASN A 65 -14.15 10.09 7.31
CA ASN A 65 -14.72 10.69 8.51
C ASN A 65 -14.40 9.90 9.79
N LEU A 66 -13.92 8.66 9.68
CA LEU A 66 -13.60 7.78 10.80
C LEU A 66 -12.10 7.67 11.07
N THR A 67 -11.29 7.55 10.01
CA THR A 67 -9.82 7.36 10.14
C THR A 67 -9.04 8.67 10.09
N GLY A 68 -9.64 9.74 9.57
CA GLY A 68 -8.95 11.00 9.28
C GLY A 68 -8.06 10.94 8.04
N GLU A 69 -8.01 9.81 7.32
CA GLU A 69 -7.29 9.71 6.05
C GLU A 69 -8.00 10.55 5.00
N GLY A 70 -7.27 11.44 4.30
CA GLY A 70 -7.83 12.24 3.22
C GLY A 70 -6.95 12.24 1.98
N SER A 71 -7.58 12.42 0.83
CA SER A 71 -6.94 12.42 -0.48
C SER A 71 -7.44 13.56 -1.36
N LEU A 72 -6.48 14.26 -1.98
CA LEU A 72 -6.70 15.36 -2.91
C LEU A 72 -6.37 14.87 -4.33
N PHE A 73 -7.39 14.66 -5.15
CA PHE A 73 -7.23 14.20 -6.52
C PHE A 73 -7.12 15.37 -7.47
N ASN A 74 -6.02 15.42 -8.23
CA ASN A 74 -5.86 16.37 -9.33
C ASN A 74 -5.10 15.70 -10.49
N LYS A 75 -5.81 15.46 -11.60
CA LYS A 75 -5.27 14.75 -12.78
C LYS A 75 -4.06 15.44 -13.39
N LEU A 76 -4.00 16.77 -13.37
CA LEU A 76 -2.91 17.54 -13.96
C LEU A 76 -1.56 17.24 -13.28
N ARG A 77 -1.58 16.78 -12.02
CA ARG A 77 -0.36 16.41 -11.31
C ARG A 77 0.40 15.27 -11.95
N SER A 78 -0.29 14.33 -12.60
CA SER A 78 0.34 13.24 -13.36
C SER A 78 1.17 13.73 -14.54
N SER A 79 0.91 14.95 -15.04
CA SER A 79 1.58 15.56 -16.19
C SER A 79 2.77 16.44 -15.81
N ARG A 80 3.13 16.51 -14.52
CA ARG A 80 4.28 17.32 -14.08
C ARG A 80 5.59 16.71 -14.58
N PRO A 81 6.53 17.53 -15.07
CA PRO A 81 7.83 17.03 -15.49
C PRO A 81 8.56 16.42 -14.30
N MET A 82 9.08 15.22 -14.49
CA MET A 82 9.89 14.54 -13.48
C MET A 82 11.33 14.46 -13.99
N ARG A 83 12.27 14.93 -13.16
CA ARG A 83 13.69 14.67 -13.38
C ARG A 83 13.92 13.17 -13.21
N LYS A 84 14.57 12.58 -14.21
CA LYS A 84 14.96 11.18 -14.22
C LYS A 84 16.44 11.04 -13.94
N ILE A 85 16.82 10.05 -13.15
CA ILE A 85 18.20 9.61 -12.97
C ILE A 85 18.44 8.35 -13.83
N LYS A 86 19.68 8.16 -14.26
CA LYS A 86 20.09 6.89 -14.89
C LYS A 86 20.18 5.82 -13.82
N ILE A 87 19.65 4.64 -14.12
CA ILE A 87 19.75 3.45 -13.27
C ILE A 87 20.53 2.40 -14.04
N ASN A 88 21.52 1.80 -13.38
CA ASN A 88 22.23 0.68 -13.93
C ASN A 88 21.47 -0.61 -13.62
N MET A 89 20.83 -1.21 -14.62
CA MET A 89 20.07 -2.43 -14.44
C MET A 89 20.93 -3.63 -14.01
N HIS A 90 22.24 -3.61 -14.25
CA HIS A 90 23.15 -4.66 -13.79
C HIS A 90 23.30 -4.72 -12.27
N GLU A 91 22.98 -3.62 -11.57
CA GLU A 91 23.04 -3.57 -10.10
C GLU A 91 22.09 -4.59 -9.45
N PHE A 92 20.96 -4.88 -10.08
CA PHE A 92 19.97 -5.85 -9.59
C PHE A 92 20.39 -7.31 -9.73
N GLU A 93 21.47 -7.60 -10.44
CA GLU A 93 22.04 -8.95 -10.57
C GLU A 93 23.37 -9.08 -9.81
N LYS A 94 23.90 -7.99 -9.23
CA LYS A 94 25.21 -7.96 -8.59
C LYS A 94 25.17 -8.57 -7.19
N LYS A 95 25.57 -9.84 -7.10
CA LYS A 95 25.67 -10.60 -5.84
C LYS A 95 26.90 -10.27 -5.00
N GLU A 96 27.95 -9.75 -5.64
CA GLU A 96 29.21 -9.44 -4.97
C GLU A 96 29.00 -8.40 -3.85
N GLY A 97 29.53 -8.69 -2.66
CA GLY A 97 29.35 -7.84 -1.48
C GLY A 97 27.97 -7.90 -0.83
N CYS A 98 27.01 -8.65 -1.38
CA CYS A 98 25.67 -8.75 -0.82
C CYS A 98 25.64 -9.66 0.42
N PHE A 99 25.36 -9.10 1.61
CA PHE A 99 25.20 -9.86 2.85
C PHE A 99 24.09 -10.92 2.78
N PHE A 100 23.04 -10.66 1.98
CA PHE A 100 21.89 -11.54 1.85
C PHE A 100 22.10 -12.70 0.87
N CYS A 101 23.18 -12.69 0.08
CA CYS A 101 23.58 -13.85 -0.71
C CYS A 101 24.35 -14.90 0.12
N ASP A 102 24.88 -14.52 1.29
CA ASP A 102 25.60 -15.40 2.20
C ASP A 102 25.02 -15.30 3.62
N ILE A 103 23.73 -15.65 3.71
CA ILE A 103 22.91 -15.45 4.92
C ILE A 103 23.55 -16.14 6.14
N MET A 104 24.11 -17.33 5.95
CA MET A 104 24.65 -18.14 7.06
C MET A 104 25.82 -17.46 7.77
N ASN A 105 26.72 -16.83 7.02
CA ASN A 105 27.94 -16.24 7.58
C ASN A 105 27.82 -14.73 7.82
N LYS A 106 26.89 -14.05 7.12
CA LYS A 106 26.83 -12.58 7.07
C LYS A 106 25.60 -11.96 7.73
N THR A 107 24.74 -12.75 8.36
CA THR A 107 23.58 -12.25 9.09
C THR A 107 23.45 -12.96 10.43
N PRO A 108 22.95 -12.33 11.50
CA PRO A 108 22.66 -13.05 12.73
C PRO A 108 21.38 -13.90 12.58
N GLU A 109 21.19 -14.87 13.46
CA GLU A 109 19.93 -15.60 13.61
C GLU A 109 19.17 -15.15 14.86
N ASP A 110 17.87 -15.45 14.93
CA ASP A 110 17.08 -15.21 16.14
C ASP A 110 17.44 -16.26 17.20
N ILE A 111 17.05 -16.04 18.46
CA ILE A 111 17.37 -16.94 19.59
C ILE A 111 16.80 -18.36 19.47
N PHE A 112 15.90 -18.58 18.52
CA PHE A 112 15.32 -19.89 18.16
C PHE A 112 15.91 -20.46 16.86
N GLY A 113 17.03 -19.89 16.41
CA GLY A 113 17.68 -20.21 15.15
C GLY A 113 16.94 -19.67 13.93
N ARG A 114 17.38 -20.14 12.76
CA ARG A 114 16.76 -19.81 11.45
C ARG A 114 15.59 -20.70 11.12
N ILE A 115 14.65 -20.15 10.35
CA ILE A 115 13.57 -20.88 9.70
C ILE A 115 13.87 -20.91 8.21
N LYS A 116 14.06 -22.11 7.67
CA LYS A 116 14.30 -22.35 6.25
C LYS A 116 12.97 -22.62 5.53
N GLY A 117 12.67 -21.80 4.53
CA GLY A 117 11.63 -22.06 3.53
C GLY A 117 12.20 -22.74 2.30
N LYS A 118 11.35 -22.98 1.30
CA LYS A 118 11.78 -23.52 0.00
C LYS A 118 12.52 -22.47 -0.83
N TYR A 119 12.14 -21.20 -0.70
CA TYR A 119 12.62 -20.08 -1.51
C TYR A 119 13.12 -18.89 -0.69
N CYS A 120 13.18 -19.02 0.64
CA CYS A 120 13.72 -18.01 1.54
C CYS A 120 14.29 -18.62 2.82
N MET A 121 14.97 -17.80 3.60
CA MET A 121 15.43 -18.14 4.94
C MET A 121 15.31 -16.93 5.86
N THR A 122 15.08 -17.16 7.16
CA THR A 122 15.07 -16.06 8.12
C THR A 122 16.46 -15.69 8.61
N ALA A 123 16.58 -14.43 9.01
CA ALA A 123 17.70 -13.91 9.78
C ALA A 123 17.15 -12.95 10.84
N SER A 124 17.89 -12.76 11.93
CA SER A 124 17.65 -11.67 12.86
C SER A 124 18.09 -10.36 12.22
N ASN A 125 17.32 -9.28 12.38
CA ASN A 125 17.80 -7.98 11.94
C ASN A 125 18.95 -7.53 12.85
N LEU A 126 20.04 -7.05 12.25
CA LEU A 126 21.21 -6.54 12.97
C LEU A 126 20.88 -5.26 13.76
N ALA A 127 20.13 -4.35 13.15
CA ALA A 127 19.70 -3.09 13.75
C ALA A 127 18.19 -3.17 14.06
N LYS A 128 17.85 -3.75 15.22
CA LYS A 128 16.46 -3.95 15.64
C LYS A 128 15.83 -2.61 16.08
N TYR A 129 14.58 -2.39 15.69
CA TYR A 129 13.78 -1.24 16.15
C TYR A 129 12.51 -1.67 16.91
N ASP A 130 12.27 -2.98 17.04
CA ASP A 130 11.14 -3.56 17.78
C ASP A 130 11.64 -4.80 18.53
N TYR A 131 10.84 -5.29 19.47
CA TYR A 131 11.23 -6.32 20.43
C TYR A 131 11.76 -7.59 19.75
N PHE A 132 10.95 -8.22 18.90
CA PHE A 132 11.45 -9.14 17.89
C PHE A 132 11.41 -8.46 16.53
N HIS A 133 12.55 -8.45 15.85
CA HIS A 133 12.68 -7.93 14.50
C HIS A 133 13.55 -8.87 13.68
N GLY A 134 12.91 -9.56 12.74
CA GLY A 134 13.52 -10.52 11.82
C GLY A 134 13.40 -10.08 10.36
N LEU A 135 14.10 -10.81 9.52
CA LEU A 135 14.14 -10.68 8.07
C LEU A 135 13.68 -12.01 7.46
N ILE A 136 12.96 -11.94 6.34
CA ILE A 136 12.75 -13.07 5.43
C ILE A 136 13.51 -12.73 4.17
N ILE A 137 14.66 -13.38 3.99
CA ILE A 137 15.57 -13.11 2.88
C ILE A 137 15.28 -14.12 1.78
N PHE A 138 15.01 -13.63 0.57
CA PHE A 138 14.68 -14.49 -0.57
C PHE A 138 15.93 -15.18 -1.11
N ASN A 139 15.80 -16.38 -1.67
CA ASN A 139 16.93 -17.05 -2.33
C ASN A 139 17.28 -16.36 -3.67
N GLU A 140 16.30 -15.75 -4.32
CA GLU A 140 16.50 -14.95 -5.52
C GLU A 140 17.04 -13.57 -5.13
N HIS A 141 18.16 -13.19 -5.74
CA HIS A 141 18.81 -11.92 -5.49
C HIS A 141 18.08 -10.78 -6.20
N ASN A 142 17.71 -10.97 -7.47
CA ASN A 142 17.09 -9.91 -8.26
C ASN A 142 15.66 -9.66 -7.76
N PRO A 143 15.38 -8.48 -7.16
CA PRO A 143 14.10 -8.20 -6.55
C PRO A 143 12.95 -8.19 -7.56
N PHE A 144 13.20 -7.89 -8.84
CA PHE A 144 12.15 -7.88 -9.87
C PHE A 144 11.67 -9.28 -10.27
N LYS A 145 12.46 -10.32 -9.99
CA LYS A 145 12.04 -11.70 -10.21
C LYS A 145 11.14 -12.11 -9.05
N ILE A 146 9.83 -12.16 -9.30
CA ILE A 146 8.82 -12.59 -8.32
C ILE A 146 7.98 -13.69 -8.96
N LYS A 147 7.90 -14.86 -8.32
CA LYS A 147 7.05 -15.97 -8.77
C LYS A 147 5.97 -16.29 -7.74
N LYS A 148 4.80 -16.69 -8.23
CA LYS A 148 3.65 -17.09 -7.41
C LYS A 148 3.99 -18.09 -6.27
N PRO A 149 4.70 -19.23 -6.51
CA PRO A 149 4.99 -20.17 -5.43
C PRO A 149 5.93 -19.59 -4.36
N TRP A 150 6.76 -18.62 -4.71
CA TRP A 150 7.70 -18.00 -3.76
C TRP A 150 6.94 -17.19 -2.72
N LEU A 151 5.96 -16.39 -3.15
CA LEU A 151 5.21 -15.55 -2.23
C LEU A 151 4.40 -16.36 -1.21
N LYS A 152 3.90 -17.55 -1.60
CA LYS A 152 3.26 -18.48 -0.66
C LYS A 152 4.26 -18.95 0.41
N ASP A 153 5.43 -19.39 0.00
CA ASP A 153 6.50 -19.84 0.91
C ASP A 153 6.96 -18.72 1.85
N TYR A 154 7.08 -17.48 1.37
CA TYR A 154 7.45 -16.34 2.20
C TYR A 154 6.44 -16.09 3.33
N LEU A 155 5.14 -16.17 3.03
CA LEU A 155 4.09 -16.01 4.05
C LEU A 155 4.02 -17.23 4.99
N GLU A 156 4.32 -18.43 4.50
CA GLU A 156 4.43 -19.64 5.35
C GLU A 156 5.60 -19.53 6.33
N VAL A 157 6.76 -19.04 5.89
CA VAL A 157 7.92 -18.77 6.76
C VAL A 157 7.60 -17.67 7.76
N ALA A 158 6.94 -16.58 7.34
CA ALA A 158 6.48 -15.53 8.26
C ALA A 158 5.58 -16.10 9.37
N TYR A 159 4.60 -16.95 8.99
CA TYR A 159 3.71 -17.59 9.95
C TYR A 159 4.46 -18.46 10.97
N LYS A 160 5.41 -19.29 10.49
CA LYS A 160 6.26 -20.11 11.36
C LYS A 160 7.10 -19.25 12.31
N TRP A 161 7.63 -18.13 11.82
CA TRP A 161 8.41 -17.19 12.64
C TRP A 161 7.56 -16.56 13.74
N PHE A 162 6.36 -16.09 13.41
CA PHE A 162 5.42 -15.57 14.42
C PHE A 162 5.09 -16.61 15.49
N LYS A 163 4.89 -17.88 15.10
CA LYS A 163 4.68 -18.98 16.06
C LYS A 163 5.87 -19.26 16.96
N LYS A 164 7.10 -19.20 16.44
CA LYS A 164 8.31 -19.33 17.26
C LYS A 164 8.41 -18.20 18.28
N VAL A 165 8.09 -16.96 17.89
CA VAL A 165 8.07 -15.83 18.82
C VAL A 165 6.98 -16.00 19.89
N GLU A 166 5.76 -16.37 19.53
CA GLU A 166 4.68 -16.61 20.51
C GLU A 166 5.04 -17.70 21.54
N ASN A 167 5.78 -18.74 21.12
CA ASN A 167 6.23 -19.80 22.03
C ASN A 167 7.30 -19.33 23.03
N ILE A 168 8.08 -18.31 22.67
CA ILE A 168 9.09 -17.73 23.56
C ILE A 168 8.45 -16.71 24.50
N ASP A 169 7.64 -15.82 23.95
CA ASP A 169 6.93 -14.81 24.71
C ASP A 169 5.52 -14.61 24.15
N ARG A 170 4.54 -15.20 24.85
CA ARG A 170 3.11 -15.08 24.54
C ARG A 170 2.58 -13.65 24.53
N PHE A 171 3.30 -12.70 25.14
CA PHE A 171 2.92 -11.29 25.12
C PHE A 171 3.37 -10.59 23.82
N ALA A 172 4.37 -11.11 23.10
CA ALA A 172 4.85 -10.59 21.82
C ALA A 172 3.91 -10.99 20.65
N LYS A 173 2.63 -10.70 20.79
CA LYS A 173 1.54 -11.15 19.90
C LYS A 173 1.13 -10.15 18.82
N TYR A 174 1.70 -8.94 18.84
CA TYR A 174 1.40 -7.92 17.83
C TYR A 174 2.35 -8.07 16.65
N HIS A 175 1.98 -8.97 15.74
CA HIS A 175 2.74 -9.30 14.54
C HIS A 175 2.54 -8.27 13.43
N PHE A 176 3.63 -7.93 12.76
CA PHE A 176 3.64 -6.99 11.63
C PHE A 176 4.60 -7.49 10.56
N LEU A 177 4.12 -7.67 9.32
CA LEU A 177 4.97 -7.98 8.17
C LEU A 177 5.07 -6.76 7.26
N ILE A 178 6.29 -6.49 6.83
CA ILE A 178 6.67 -5.32 6.03
C ILE A 178 7.38 -5.82 4.77
N TRP A 179 6.99 -5.29 3.63
CA TRP A 179 7.75 -5.45 2.40
C TRP A 179 8.00 -4.09 1.77
N ASN A 180 9.22 -3.60 1.95
CA ASN A 180 9.73 -2.43 1.27
C ASN A 180 10.45 -2.92 0.01
N HIS A 181 9.83 -2.77 -1.15
CA HIS A 181 10.40 -3.21 -2.40
C HIS A 181 11.27 -2.10 -3.00
N LEU A 182 12.59 -2.20 -2.84
CA LEU A 182 13.61 -1.24 -3.33
C LEU A 182 13.60 0.13 -2.62
N TRP A 183 14.59 0.97 -2.95
CA TRP A 183 14.94 2.17 -2.19
C TRP A 183 13.87 3.25 -2.16
N LYS A 184 13.03 3.36 -3.21
CA LYS A 184 11.87 4.26 -3.20
C LYS A 184 10.87 3.90 -2.10
N ALA A 185 10.81 2.63 -1.70
CA ALA A 185 10.01 2.13 -0.59
C ALA A 185 10.74 2.14 0.76
N GLY A 186 12.00 2.61 0.80
CA GLY A 186 12.82 2.64 2.02
C GLY A 186 13.60 1.37 2.31
N ALA A 187 13.80 0.48 1.33
CA ALA A 187 14.74 -0.63 1.47
C ALA A 187 16.18 -0.13 1.34
N SER A 188 17.05 -0.52 2.27
CA SER A 188 18.49 -0.21 2.23
C SER A 188 19.32 -1.24 1.46
N ILE A 189 18.76 -2.41 1.19
CA ILE A 189 19.42 -3.52 0.50
C ILE A 189 18.59 -3.88 -0.73
N VAL A 190 19.25 -3.96 -1.89
CA VAL A 190 18.62 -4.26 -3.19
C VAL A 190 18.05 -5.68 -3.24
N HIS A 191 18.74 -6.64 -2.63
CA HIS A 191 18.34 -8.04 -2.57
C HIS A 191 16.92 -8.20 -2.02
N GLY A 192 16.09 -9.04 -2.67
CA GLY A 192 14.70 -9.25 -2.29
C GLY A 192 14.52 -9.76 -0.85
N HIS A 193 13.82 -9.01 -0.01
CA HIS A 193 13.54 -9.41 1.36
C HIS A 193 12.24 -8.80 1.90
N MET A 194 11.71 -9.38 2.96
CA MET A 194 10.69 -8.79 3.84
C MET A 194 11.26 -8.61 5.24
N GLN A 195 10.62 -7.74 6.02
CA GLN A 195 10.87 -7.61 7.45
C GLN A 195 9.64 -8.08 8.22
N ILE A 196 9.86 -8.62 9.40
CA ILE A 196 8.79 -9.09 10.29
C ILE A 196 9.10 -8.65 11.70
N THR A 197 8.09 -8.15 12.40
CA THR A 197 8.21 -7.76 13.81
C THR A 197 7.12 -8.38 14.65
N SER A 198 7.42 -8.54 15.93
CA SER A 198 6.47 -8.95 16.96
C SER A 198 6.73 -8.14 18.22
N SER A 199 5.72 -7.39 18.65
CA SER A 199 5.82 -6.50 19.81
C SER A 199 4.86 -6.91 20.92
N LYS A 200 5.18 -6.46 22.15
CA LYS A 200 4.28 -6.57 23.31
C LYS A 200 3.19 -5.51 23.30
N ILE A 201 3.40 -4.43 22.55
CA ILE A 201 2.48 -3.30 22.45
C ILE A 201 2.11 -3.10 20.99
N GLN A 202 0.83 -2.87 20.71
CA GLN A 202 0.36 -2.59 19.37
C GLN A 202 0.88 -1.23 18.89
N TYR A 203 1.41 -1.17 17.66
CA TYR A 203 1.81 0.10 17.06
C TYR A 203 0.65 1.11 17.04
N GLY A 204 0.96 2.37 17.34
CA GLY A 204 -0.04 3.42 17.55
C GLY A 204 -1.05 3.57 16.42
N LYS A 205 -0.60 3.53 15.14
CA LYS A 205 -1.50 3.58 13.98
C LYS A 205 -2.50 2.42 13.93
N ILE A 206 -2.04 1.21 14.26
CA ILE A 206 -2.86 -0.01 14.27
C ILE A 206 -3.83 0.04 15.45
N LYS A 207 -3.36 0.44 16.63
CA LYS A 207 -4.19 0.64 17.83
C LYS A 207 -5.32 1.63 17.56
N LYS A 208 -5.00 2.79 16.98
CA LYS A 208 -5.99 3.81 16.62
C LYS A 208 -7.02 3.27 15.64
N PHE A 209 -6.59 2.50 14.65
CA PHE A 209 -7.51 1.89 13.70
C PHE A 209 -8.44 0.86 14.36
N GLU A 210 -7.93 0.05 15.29
CA GLU A 210 -8.73 -0.90 16.04
C GLU A 210 -9.76 -0.20 16.97
N GLU A 211 -9.39 0.94 17.57
CA GLU A 211 -10.31 1.79 18.33
C GLU A 211 -11.45 2.31 17.46
N ILE A 212 -11.16 2.76 16.23
CA ILE A 212 -12.15 3.21 15.24
C ILE A 212 -13.10 2.08 14.87
N VAL A 213 -12.59 0.89 14.57
CA VAL A 213 -13.41 -0.29 14.25
C VAL A 213 -14.34 -0.64 15.43
N SER A 214 -13.82 -0.57 16.66
CA SER A 214 -14.59 -0.85 17.87
C SER A 214 -15.67 0.21 18.12
N TYR A 215 -15.34 1.49 17.94
CA TYR A 215 -16.29 2.60 18.01
C TYR A 215 -17.39 2.46 16.97
N TYR A 216 -17.05 2.18 15.72
CA TYR A 216 -18.00 1.99 14.63
C TYR A 216 -19.04 0.91 14.97
N LYS A 217 -18.58 -0.25 15.46
CA LYS A 217 -19.46 -1.34 15.90
C LYS A 217 -20.40 -0.90 17.02
N ARG A 218 -19.91 -0.13 18.01
CA ARG A 218 -20.76 0.36 19.11
C ARG A 218 -21.81 1.37 18.64
N LYS A 219 -21.40 2.34 17.82
CA LYS A 219 -22.25 3.45 17.35
C LYS A 219 -23.29 3.01 16.33
N TYR A 220 -22.89 2.23 15.33
CA TYR A 220 -23.76 1.88 14.20
C TYR A 220 -24.30 0.45 14.26
N LYS A 221 -23.92 -0.33 15.27
CA LYS A 221 -24.30 -1.75 15.44
C LYS A 221 -24.02 -2.60 14.18
N SER A 222 -23.01 -2.21 13.42
CA SER A 222 -22.65 -2.83 12.14
C SER A 222 -21.16 -3.16 12.06
N ASN A 223 -20.78 -3.99 11.08
CA ASN A 223 -19.39 -4.37 10.87
C ASN A 223 -18.68 -3.33 9.98
N TYR A 224 -17.64 -2.70 10.53
CA TYR A 224 -16.84 -1.69 9.82
C TYR A 224 -16.35 -2.14 8.44
N PHE A 225 -15.73 -3.32 8.36
CA PHE A 225 -15.11 -3.79 7.12
C PHE A 225 -16.13 -4.18 6.06
N LEU A 226 -17.25 -4.81 6.46
CA LEU A 226 -18.31 -5.17 5.52
C LEU A 226 -19.01 -3.94 4.96
N ASP A 227 -19.27 -2.94 5.80
CA ASP A 227 -19.86 -1.67 5.38
C ASP A 227 -18.91 -0.88 4.47
N LEU A 228 -17.63 -0.82 4.82
CA LEU A 228 -16.59 -0.22 3.98
C LEU A 228 -16.53 -0.86 2.60
N PHE A 229 -16.58 -2.20 2.54
CA PHE A 229 -16.60 -2.93 1.28
C PHE A 229 -17.89 -2.71 0.50
N LYS A 230 -19.05 -2.68 1.17
CA LYS A 230 -20.33 -2.41 0.52
C LYS A 230 -20.31 -1.06 -0.21
N ILE A 231 -19.78 -0.02 0.42
CA ILE A 231 -19.62 1.31 -0.20
C ILE A 231 -18.77 1.22 -1.47
N HIS A 232 -17.58 0.62 -1.37
CA HIS A 232 -16.68 0.53 -2.53
C HIS A 232 -17.28 -0.34 -3.63
N LYS A 233 -17.92 -1.47 -3.28
CA LYS A 233 -18.58 -2.36 -4.24
C LYS A 233 -19.68 -1.63 -5.02
N ASN A 234 -20.51 -0.85 -4.34
CA ASN A 234 -21.60 -0.10 -4.97
C ASN A 234 -21.08 0.99 -5.92
N LEU A 235 -19.86 1.49 -5.70
CA LEU A 235 -19.17 2.42 -6.59
C LEU A 235 -18.33 1.71 -7.67
N GLY A 236 -18.31 0.37 -7.73
CA GLY A 236 -17.47 -0.39 -8.66
C GLY A 236 -15.98 -0.44 -8.29
N LEU A 237 -15.63 -0.03 -7.07
CA LEU A 237 -14.27 -0.02 -6.51
C LEU A 237 -14.00 -1.18 -5.54
N GLY A 238 -15.01 -2.00 -5.24
CA GLY A 238 -14.91 -3.17 -4.37
C GLY A 238 -14.96 -4.46 -5.17
N ARG A 239 -14.01 -5.39 -4.92
CA ARG A 239 -13.98 -6.71 -5.54
C ARG A 239 -13.82 -7.81 -4.51
N LYS A 240 -14.61 -8.87 -4.66
CA LYS A 240 -14.42 -10.12 -3.91
C LYS A 240 -13.55 -11.04 -4.77
N VAL A 241 -12.42 -11.47 -4.22
CA VAL A 241 -11.49 -12.38 -4.90
C VAL A 241 -11.20 -13.52 -3.93
N ASP A 242 -11.60 -14.73 -4.30
CA ASP A 242 -11.62 -15.88 -3.42
C ASP A 242 -12.35 -15.53 -2.09
N ARG A 243 -11.64 -15.64 -0.96
CA ARG A 243 -12.13 -15.33 0.39
C ARG A 243 -11.68 -13.95 0.91
N CYS A 244 -11.26 -13.08 0.00
CA CYS A 244 -10.72 -11.76 0.30
C CYS A 244 -11.60 -10.65 -0.28
N ASN A 245 -11.66 -9.52 0.42
CA ASN A 245 -12.26 -8.29 -0.07
C ASN A 245 -11.14 -7.33 -0.46
N VAL A 246 -11.26 -6.74 -1.65
CA VAL A 246 -10.29 -5.81 -2.21
C VAL A 246 -10.97 -4.48 -2.48
N LEU A 247 -10.34 -3.39 -2.04
CA LEU A 247 -10.78 -2.03 -2.27
C LEU A 247 -9.71 -1.29 -3.07
N PHE A 248 -10.13 -0.73 -4.21
CA PHE A 248 -9.44 0.41 -4.81
C PHE A 248 -9.81 1.63 -3.96
N TYR A 249 -8.99 1.92 -2.95
CA TYR A 249 -9.39 2.72 -1.79
C TYR A 249 -9.65 4.18 -2.19
N LEU A 250 -10.69 4.79 -1.62
CA LEU A 250 -11.09 6.17 -1.92
C LEU A 250 -10.24 7.25 -1.25
N THR A 251 -9.56 6.90 -0.15
CA THR A 251 -8.64 7.81 0.56
C THR A 251 -7.24 7.21 0.67
N PRO A 252 -6.59 6.93 -0.48
CA PRO A 252 -5.31 6.25 -0.48
C PRO A 252 -4.20 7.13 0.10
N ILE A 253 -3.29 6.54 0.89
CA ILE A 253 -2.16 7.26 1.53
C ILE A 253 -1.06 7.66 0.53
N LYS A 254 -1.01 6.96 -0.61
CA LYS A 254 -0.16 7.28 -1.76
C LYS A 254 -0.77 6.64 -3.00
N GLU A 255 -0.14 6.85 -4.15
CA GLU A 255 -0.64 6.41 -5.45
C GLU A 255 -1.03 4.92 -5.45
N LYS A 256 -2.12 4.61 -6.15
CA LYS A 256 -2.58 3.25 -6.44
C LYS A 256 -2.80 2.34 -5.23
N GLU A 257 -3.01 2.88 -4.03
CA GLU A 257 -3.19 2.02 -2.85
C GLU A 257 -4.34 1.01 -3.01
N ILE A 258 -4.03 -0.25 -2.71
CA ILE A 258 -5.01 -1.32 -2.62
C ILE A 258 -5.14 -1.74 -1.16
N PHE A 259 -6.36 -1.71 -0.64
CA PHE A 259 -6.71 -2.17 0.70
C PHE A 259 -7.38 -3.54 0.58
N ILE A 260 -6.78 -4.56 1.19
CA ILE A 260 -7.29 -5.93 1.22
C ILE A 260 -7.62 -6.31 2.66
N PHE A 261 -8.71 -7.04 2.86
CA PHE A 261 -8.98 -7.67 4.13
C PHE A 261 -9.69 -9.02 4.00
N THR A 262 -9.45 -9.90 4.97
CA THR A 262 -10.10 -11.21 5.08
C THR A 262 -10.26 -11.62 6.55
N LYS A 263 -11.26 -12.46 6.84
CA LYS A 263 -11.50 -13.05 8.17
C LYS A 263 -11.00 -14.50 8.27
N GLU A 264 -10.25 -14.96 7.27
CA GLU A 264 -9.69 -16.30 7.26
C GLU A 264 -8.66 -16.47 8.37
N LYS A 265 -8.54 -17.69 8.91
CA LYS A 265 -7.64 -17.96 10.05
C LYS A 265 -6.18 -17.66 9.71
N SER A 266 -5.74 -17.99 8.50
CA SER A 266 -4.36 -17.82 8.05
C SER A 266 -4.25 -16.77 6.95
N PHE A 267 -3.29 -15.85 7.10
CA PHE A 267 -2.99 -14.86 6.07
C PHE A 267 -2.28 -15.43 4.85
N ILE A 268 -1.82 -16.69 4.88
CA ILE A 268 -1.13 -17.35 3.75
C ILE A 268 -2.03 -17.39 2.49
N ILE A 269 -3.34 -17.43 2.68
CA ILE A 269 -4.32 -17.41 1.58
C ILE A 269 -4.23 -16.13 0.72
N LEU A 270 -3.66 -15.05 1.25
CA LEU A 270 -3.46 -13.79 0.53
C LEU A 270 -2.34 -13.86 -0.51
N SER A 271 -1.48 -14.88 -0.47
CA SER A 271 -0.32 -15.02 -1.38
C SER A 271 -0.68 -14.89 -2.86
N ASN A 272 -1.71 -15.61 -3.33
CA ASN A 272 -2.12 -15.55 -4.73
C ASN A 272 -2.62 -14.14 -5.12
N LEU A 273 -3.40 -13.50 -4.26
CA LEU A 273 -3.97 -12.19 -4.51
C LEU A 273 -2.88 -11.10 -4.50
N ILE A 274 -1.99 -11.11 -3.52
CA ILE A 274 -0.85 -10.19 -3.45
C ILE A 274 0.02 -10.35 -4.71
N TYR A 275 0.29 -11.59 -5.14
CA TYR A 275 1.02 -11.84 -6.38
C TYR A 275 0.32 -11.21 -7.59
N LYS A 276 -0.99 -11.42 -7.76
CA LYS A 276 -1.75 -10.80 -8.86
C LYS A 276 -1.67 -9.28 -8.82
N ILE A 277 -1.77 -8.66 -7.64
CA ILE A 277 -1.67 -7.20 -7.50
C ILE A 277 -0.28 -6.71 -7.92
N ILE A 278 0.79 -7.37 -7.47
CA ILE A 278 2.17 -7.05 -7.87
C ILE A 278 2.34 -7.18 -9.39
N GLN A 279 1.78 -8.22 -10.01
CA GLN A 279 1.82 -8.36 -11.47
C GLN A 279 1.07 -7.24 -12.19
N ASN A 280 -0.06 -6.76 -11.66
CA ASN A 280 -0.76 -5.61 -12.21
C ASN A 280 0.03 -4.30 -12.00
N TYR A 281 0.71 -4.15 -10.86
CA TYR A 281 1.63 -3.03 -10.58
C TYR A 281 2.75 -2.96 -11.63
N ILE A 282 3.42 -4.07 -11.88
CA ILE A 282 4.48 -4.18 -12.90
C ILE A 282 3.93 -3.78 -14.28
N LYS A 283 2.74 -4.27 -14.66
CA LYS A 283 2.10 -3.95 -15.96
C LYS A 283 1.80 -2.46 -16.14
N VAL A 284 1.50 -1.74 -15.06
CA VAL A 284 1.27 -0.29 -15.11
C VAL A 284 2.54 0.53 -14.80
N GLY A 285 3.69 -0.13 -14.78
CA GLY A 285 5.01 0.50 -14.67
C GLY A 285 5.42 0.89 -13.25
N VAL A 286 4.84 0.26 -12.22
CA VAL A 286 5.33 0.37 -10.83
C VAL A 286 6.57 -0.50 -10.68
N GLN A 287 7.64 0.08 -10.13
CA GLN A 287 8.90 -0.63 -9.88
C GLN A 287 9.24 -0.72 -8.40
N SER A 288 8.60 0.08 -7.56
CA SER A 288 8.79 0.06 -6.11
C SER A 288 7.45 0.23 -5.41
N PHE A 289 7.28 -0.48 -4.29
CA PHE A 289 6.04 -0.48 -3.51
C PHE A 289 6.34 -0.75 -2.04
N ASN A 290 5.44 -0.29 -1.16
CA ASN A 290 5.37 -0.79 0.20
C ASN A 290 4.17 -1.72 0.33
N LEU A 291 4.34 -2.80 1.08
CA LEU A 291 3.25 -3.63 1.57
C LEU A 291 3.38 -3.79 3.09
N ALA A 292 2.25 -3.67 3.77
CA ALA A 292 2.12 -4.01 5.18
C ALA A 292 1.04 -5.07 5.36
N LEU A 293 1.29 -6.04 6.25
CA LEU A 293 0.33 -7.06 6.66
C LEU A 293 0.26 -7.10 8.18
N PHE A 294 -0.95 -6.96 8.71
CA PHE A 294 -1.21 -6.93 10.14
C PHE A 294 -2.63 -7.39 10.46
N LYS A 295 -2.93 -7.53 11.74
CA LYS A 295 -4.26 -7.95 12.22
C LYS A 295 -4.99 -6.81 12.91
N ILE A 296 -6.29 -6.68 12.65
CA ILE A 296 -7.23 -5.84 13.39
C ILE A 296 -8.37 -6.73 13.85
N LYS A 297 -8.50 -6.95 15.17
CA LYS A 297 -9.42 -7.96 15.72
C LYS A 297 -9.25 -9.32 15.02
N ASP A 298 -10.26 -9.77 14.28
CA ASP A 298 -10.28 -11.05 13.55
C ASP A 298 -9.92 -10.92 12.07
N TYR A 299 -9.56 -9.72 11.60
CA TYR A 299 -9.28 -9.47 10.20
C TYR A 299 -7.78 -9.36 9.94
N TRP A 300 -7.30 -10.12 8.97
CA TRP A 300 -6.01 -9.86 8.34
C TRP A 300 -6.18 -8.72 7.35
N ILE A 301 -5.34 -7.70 7.47
CA ILE A 301 -5.32 -6.51 6.65
C ILE A 301 -4.03 -6.50 5.86
N VAL A 302 -4.13 -6.24 4.56
CA VAL A 302 -2.98 -5.93 3.70
C VAL A 302 -3.22 -4.59 3.04
N ARG A 303 -2.24 -3.69 3.16
CA ARG A 303 -2.20 -2.44 2.41
C ARG A 303 -0.96 -2.47 1.54
N ILE A 304 -1.14 -2.23 0.24
CA ILE A 304 -0.04 -2.16 -0.72
C ILE A 304 -0.14 -0.86 -1.52
N VAL A 305 0.97 -0.15 -1.69
CA VAL A 305 0.97 1.19 -2.26
C VAL A 305 2.15 1.42 -3.19
N ASP A 306 1.91 2.14 -4.29
CA ASP A 306 2.91 2.47 -5.32
C ASP A 306 3.87 3.57 -4.83
N ARG A 307 5.18 3.33 -4.96
CA ARG A 307 6.27 4.27 -4.67
C ARG A 307 6.96 4.77 -5.96
N GLY A 308 6.38 4.44 -7.09
CA GLY A 308 6.71 4.91 -8.41
C GLY A 308 7.82 4.12 -9.10
N ARG A 309 8.39 4.78 -10.11
CA ARG A 309 9.56 4.30 -10.83
C ARG A 309 10.83 4.69 -10.11
N LEU A 310 11.85 3.86 -10.23
CA LEU A 310 13.12 4.08 -9.58
C LEU A 310 13.87 5.26 -10.18
N GLU A 311 13.72 5.50 -11.50
CA GLU A 311 14.41 6.61 -12.15
C GLU A 311 13.90 7.98 -11.68
N ASN A 312 12.76 8.03 -10.99
CA ASN A 312 12.16 9.28 -10.54
C ASN A 312 12.92 9.82 -9.32
N SER A 313 13.68 10.90 -9.53
CA SER A 313 14.51 11.53 -8.50
C SER A 313 13.73 12.29 -7.41
N HIS A 314 12.42 12.44 -7.56
CA HIS A 314 11.59 13.15 -6.60
C HIS A 314 11.30 12.29 -5.38
N CYS A 315 11.43 12.85 -4.17
CA CYS A 315 10.83 12.21 -3.00
C CYS A 315 9.31 12.18 -3.20
N ASP A 316 8.69 11.05 -2.89
CA ASP A 316 7.25 10.86 -3.07
C ASP A 316 6.45 11.11 -1.78
N ILE A 317 7.11 11.26 -0.63
CA ILE A 317 6.50 11.77 0.61
C ILE A 317 6.97 13.22 0.82
N GLY A 318 6.01 14.15 0.86
CA GLY A 318 6.23 15.53 1.26
C GLY A 318 5.39 15.91 2.48
N SER A 319 5.34 17.21 2.79
CA SER A 319 4.61 17.73 3.96
C SER A 319 3.12 17.36 3.94
N MET A 320 2.52 17.25 2.76
CA MET A 320 1.10 16.89 2.64
C MET A 320 0.83 15.45 3.07
N GLU A 321 1.67 14.48 2.69
CA GLU A 321 1.52 13.10 3.14
C GLU A 321 1.88 12.92 4.64
N LEU A 322 2.73 13.78 5.19
CA LEU A 322 3.15 13.72 6.59
C LEU A 322 2.14 14.37 7.55
N TYR A 323 1.58 15.52 7.17
CA TYR A 323 0.83 16.39 8.09
C TYR A 323 -0.54 16.84 7.57
N GLY A 324 -0.86 16.56 6.30
CA GLY A 324 -2.11 16.95 5.68
C GLY A 324 -2.79 15.78 5.00
N ASN A 325 -3.45 16.07 3.88
CA ASN A 325 -4.07 15.06 3.03
C ASN A 325 -3.13 14.62 1.91
N SER A 326 -3.19 13.33 1.59
CA SER A 326 -2.36 12.73 0.54
C SER A 326 -2.72 13.32 -0.81
N VAL A 327 -1.72 13.67 -1.62
CA VAL A 327 -1.95 14.23 -2.95
C VAL A 327 -1.85 13.12 -3.98
N ILE A 328 -2.96 12.85 -4.69
CA ILE A 328 -3.13 11.67 -5.53
C ILE A 328 -3.40 12.08 -6.97
N SER A 329 -2.69 11.44 -7.88
CA SER A 329 -2.79 11.70 -9.32
C SER A 329 -3.48 10.54 -10.04
N THR A 330 -3.41 9.32 -9.48
CA THR A 330 -4.03 8.12 -10.03
C THR A 330 -5.51 8.05 -9.66
N ASP A 331 -6.36 7.92 -10.66
CA ASP A 331 -7.78 7.67 -10.47
C ASP A 331 -8.05 6.20 -10.05
N PRO A 332 -8.69 5.95 -8.88
CA PRO A 332 -8.99 4.60 -8.41
C PRO A 332 -9.98 3.84 -9.32
N PHE A 333 -10.88 4.53 -10.03
CA PHE A 333 -11.81 3.90 -10.98
C PHE A 333 -11.08 3.42 -12.24
N VAL A 334 -10.10 4.19 -12.71
CA VAL A 334 -9.23 3.76 -13.82
C VAL A 334 -8.37 2.58 -13.36
N LEU A 335 -7.85 2.61 -12.14
CA LEU A 335 -7.09 1.50 -11.58
C LEU A 335 -7.94 0.22 -11.49
N ALA A 336 -9.16 0.35 -10.98
CA ALA A 336 -10.12 -0.75 -10.88
C ALA A 336 -10.38 -1.39 -12.24
N SER A 337 -10.61 -0.60 -13.29
CA SER A 337 -10.84 -1.16 -14.63
C SER A 337 -9.62 -1.85 -15.25
N LYS A 338 -8.40 -1.41 -14.92
CA LYS A 338 -7.16 -2.01 -15.46
C LYS A 338 -6.74 -3.29 -14.77
N PHE A 339 -6.97 -3.40 -13.46
CA PHE A 339 -6.45 -4.52 -12.68
C PHE A 339 -7.30 -5.77 -12.92
N LYS A 340 -6.64 -6.87 -13.30
CA LYS A 340 -7.26 -8.20 -13.43
C LYS A 340 -6.94 -8.98 -12.15
N LEU A 341 -7.93 -9.13 -11.27
CA LEU A 341 -7.80 -9.78 -9.95
C LEU A 341 -8.47 -11.15 -9.92
#